data_AF-A0A922A0J1-F1
#
_entry.id   AF-A0A922A0J1-F1
#
_cell.length_a   1.000
_cell.length_b   1.000
_cell.length_c   1.000
_cell.angle_alpha   90.00
_cell.angle_beta   90.00
_cell.angle_gamma   90.00
#
_symmetry.space_group_name_H-M   'P 1'
#
loop_
_entity.id
_entity.type
_entity.pdbx_description
1 polymer ?
#
loop_
_entity_poly.entity_id
_entity_poly.type
_entity_poly.pdbx_seq_one_letter_code
_entity_poly.pdbx_strand_id
1 'polypeptide(L)'
;MFVRFIPTCLSLSQKPTNLNYLSKSIALHNFKRKIRTLYTKRLQIPPSTSGDAGGLRVFVLSDLHTDYAENMEWVKSISTARHKKDVLLVAGDVAETYDNFVLTMRLLKDGFEHVFFIPGNHDLWCRRDGEDYEDSLEKLNRLLDACRELGVETNPMVIDGLGIIPIFSWYHESFDREKDVAGIRIPSLEMVIYFLSY
;
A
#
# COMPACT_ATOMS: atom_id res chain seq x y z
N MET A 1 -8.10 2.56 -2.65
CA MET A 1 -9.27 1.84 -3.20
C MET A 1 -9.50 0.61 -2.33
N PHE A 2 -10.63 0.47 -1.63
CA PHE A 2 -10.83 -0.64 -0.68
C PHE A 2 -11.41 -1.86 -1.41
N VAL A 3 -10.73 -3.00 -1.32
CA VAL A 3 -11.20 -4.28 -1.85
C VAL A 3 -11.36 -5.25 -0.69
N ARG A 4 -12.57 -5.79 -0.52
CA ARG A 4 -12.84 -6.85 0.46
C ARG A 4 -12.67 -8.20 -0.24
N PHE A 5 -11.76 -9.03 0.24
CA PHE A 5 -11.71 -10.44 -0.14
C PHE A 5 -12.49 -11.27 0.87
N ILE A 6 -13.42 -12.08 0.37
CA ILE A 6 -14.07 -13.16 1.12
C ILE A 6 -13.55 -14.45 0.49
N PRO A 7 -12.67 -15.23 1.15
CA PRO A 7 -12.24 -16.51 0.62
C PRO A 7 -13.44 -17.47 0.70
N THR A 8 -14.09 -17.71 -0.43
CA THR A 8 -14.95 -18.89 -0.58
C THR A 8 -14.09 -19.97 -1.23
N CYS A 9 -13.73 -20.97 -0.42
CA CYS A 9 -13.06 -22.16 -0.92
C CYS A 9 -14.10 -22.98 -1.71
N LEU A 10 -14.17 -22.76 -3.01
CA LEU A 10 -14.92 -23.60 -3.93
C LEU A 10 -13.92 -24.36 -4.81
N SER A 11 -13.86 -25.67 -4.62
CA SER A 11 -13.12 -26.58 -5.49
C SER A 11 -13.75 -26.55 -6.88
N LEU A 12 -13.07 -25.87 -7.82
CA LEU A 12 -13.52 -25.80 -9.22
C LEU A 12 -12.82 -26.88 -10.05
N SER A 13 -13.62 -27.89 -10.40
CA SER A 13 -13.34 -28.90 -11.42
C SER A 13 -13.26 -28.24 -12.80
N GLN A 14 -12.22 -28.59 -13.56
CA GLN A 14 -11.95 -28.09 -14.91
C GLN A 14 -12.95 -28.61 -15.95
N LYS A 15 -13.58 -27.71 -16.72
CA LYS A 15 -13.94 -27.96 -18.14
C LYS A 15 -13.83 -26.67 -18.96
N PRO A 16 -13.23 -26.69 -20.16
CA PRO A 16 -13.10 -25.52 -21.01
C PRO A 16 -14.35 -25.32 -21.88
N THR A 17 -14.82 -24.09 -22.01
CA THR A 17 -15.77 -23.71 -23.07
C THR A 17 -15.24 -22.48 -23.80
N ASN A 18 -15.13 -22.64 -25.12
CA ASN A 18 -14.84 -21.61 -26.11
C ASN A 18 -15.89 -20.49 -26.04
N LEU A 19 -15.46 -19.22 -26.10
CA LEU A 19 -16.32 -18.16 -26.61
C LEU A 19 -15.53 -17.10 -27.36
N ASN A 20 -16.11 -16.77 -28.51
CA ASN A 20 -15.51 -16.07 -29.62
C ASN A 20 -15.39 -14.56 -29.38
N TYR A 21 -14.28 -14.06 -29.91
CA TYR A 21 -13.99 -12.71 -30.36
C TYR A 21 -15.23 -11.93 -30.87
N LEU A 22 -15.47 -10.73 -30.34
CA LEU A 22 -16.15 -9.69 -31.10
C LEU A 22 -15.69 -8.30 -30.63
N SER A 23 -14.90 -7.66 -31.49
CA SER A 23 -14.47 -6.27 -31.36
C SER A 23 -15.63 -5.31 -31.61
N LYS A 24 -15.78 -4.29 -30.78
CA LYS A 24 -16.41 -3.02 -31.19
C LYS A 24 -15.64 -1.84 -30.60
N SER A 25 -14.91 -1.17 -31.48
CA SER A 25 -14.38 0.18 -31.28
C SER A 25 -15.52 1.18 -31.11
N ILE A 26 -15.47 2.04 -30.09
CA ILE A 26 -16.27 3.27 -30.08
C ILE A 26 -15.38 4.43 -29.64
N ALA A 27 -15.51 5.50 -30.43
CA ALA A 27 -14.71 6.70 -30.52
C ALA A 27 -14.55 7.51 -29.22
N LEU A 28 -13.35 8.06 -29.08
CA LEU A 28 -12.97 9.06 -28.09
C LEU A 28 -13.49 10.43 -28.55
N HIS A 29 -14.51 10.99 -27.88
CA HIS A 29 -14.94 12.37 -28.08
C HIS A 29 -14.73 13.21 -26.81
N ASN A 30 -13.77 14.14 -26.92
CA ASN A 30 -13.67 15.45 -26.30
C ASN A 30 -14.60 15.76 -25.11
N PHE A 31 -14.04 15.79 -23.89
CA PHE A 31 -14.59 16.64 -22.84
C PHE A 31 -13.48 17.39 -22.08
N LYS A 32 -13.35 18.68 -22.39
CA LYS A 32 -12.49 19.64 -21.69
C LYS A 32 -13.05 19.92 -20.29
N ARG A 33 -12.23 19.60 -19.29
CA ARG A 33 -11.98 20.30 -18.00
C ARG A 33 -13.11 21.16 -17.40
N LYS A 34 -13.74 20.64 -16.33
CA LYS A 34 -14.33 21.45 -15.25
C LYS A 34 -14.03 20.78 -13.91
N ILE A 35 -12.87 21.09 -13.33
CA ILE A 35 -12.53 20.68 -11.97
C ILE A 35 -13.41 21.50 -11.03
N ARG A 36 -14.53 20.92 -10.60
CA ARG A 36 -15.24 21.34 -9.39
C ARG A 36 -14.52 20.68 -8.23
N THR A 37 -14.08 21.48 -7.27
CA THR A 37 -13.64 21.05 -5.94
C THR A 37 -14.78 20.27 -5.30
N LEU A 38 -14.79 18.95 -5.49
CA LEU A 38 -15.69 18.05 -4.80
C LEU A 38 -14.98 17.70 -3.50
N TYR A 39 -15.49 18.23 -2.39
CA TYR A 39 -15.29 17.64 -1.07
C TYR A 39 -15.70 16.17 -1.18
N THR A 40 -14.72 15.28 -1.38
CA THR A 40 -14.94 13.84 -1.33
C THR A 40 -15.22 13.48 0.11
N LYS A 41 -16.48 13.61 0.52
CA LYS A 41 -16.98 13.02 1.76
C LYS A 41 -16.77 11.51 1.60
N ARG A 42 -15.74 10.96 2.26
CA ARG A 42 -15.45 9.52 2.25
C ARG A 42 -16.74 8.78 2.62
N LEU A 43 -17.12 7.82 1.78
CA LEU A 43 -18.22 6.92 2.06
C LEU A 43 -17.94 6.22 3.39
N GLN A 44 -18.80 6.47 4.38
CA GLN A 44 -18.85 5.69 5.60
C GLN A 44 -19.25 4.27 5.20
N ILE A 45 -18.33 3.32 5.34
CA ILE A 45 -18.61 1.91 5.08
C ILE A 45 -19.65 1.47 6.13
N PRO A 46 -20.85 1.03 5.73
CA PRO A 46 -21.84 0.55 6.67
C PRO A 46 -21.24 -0.62 7.46
N PRO A 47 -21.51 -0.74 8.78
CA PRO A 47 -21.18 -1.96 9.49
C PRO A 47 -21.82 -3.14 8.75
N SER A 48 -21.04 -4.21 8.57
CA SER A 48 -21.50 -5.43 7.91
C SER A 48 -22.81 -5.90 8.52
N THR A 49 -23.84 -6.08 7.70
CA THR A 49 -25.19 -6.52 8.08
C THR A 49 -25.26 -8.00 8.50
N SER A 50 -24.12 -8.65 8.69
CA SER A 50 -24.02 -9.97 9.30
C SER A 50 -23.52 -9.78 10.73
N GLY A 51 -24.44 -9.86 11.69
CA GLY A 51 -24.10 -9.91 13.11
C GLY A 51 -23.10 -11.04 13.37
N ASP A 52 -22.10 -10.76 14.21
CA ASP A 52 -21.34 -11.72 15.00
C ASP A 52 -20.90 -13.03 14.29
N ALA A 53 -20.47 -12.94 13.04
CA ALA A 53 -19.62 -14.00 12.48
C ALA A 53 -18.20 -13.68 12.97
N GLY A 54 -17.79 -14.32 14.06
CA GLY A 54 -16.46 -14.21 14.69
C GLY A 54 -15.32 -14.74 13.82
N GLY A 55 -15.20 -14.24 12.59
CA GLY A 55 -14.12 -14.55 11.66
C GLY A 55 -13.13 -13.41 11.53
N LEU A 56 -11.90 -13.76 11.15
CA LEU A 56 -10.80 -12.83 10.91
C LEU A 56 -11.21 -11.72 9.92
N ARG A 57 -10.99 -10.46 10.31
CA ARG A 57 -11.17 -9.30 9.43
C ARG A 57 -9.81 -8.78 9.01
N VAL A 58 -9.65 -8.59 7.70
CA VAL A 58 -8.42 -8.06 7.10
C VAL A 58 -8.74 -6.74 6.40
N PHE A 59 -8.00 -5.70 6.76
CA PHE A 59 -8.03 -4.39 6.16
C PHE A 59 -6.78 -4.17 5.33
N VAL A 60 -6.87 -3.34 4.30
CA VAL A 60 -5.74 -2.99 3.43
C VAL A 60 -5.72 -1.49 3.22
N LEU A 61 -4.53 -0.90 3.38
CA LEU A 61 -4.21 0.49 3.12
C LEU A 61 -2.90 0.57 2.32
N SER A 62 -2.73 1.66 1.58
CA SER A 62 -1.51 2.01 0.84
C SER A 62 -1.49 3.53 0.68
N ASP A 63 -0.36 4.09 0.26
CA ASP A 63 -0.23 5.50 -0.14
C ASP A 63 -0.72 6.45 0.98
N LEU A 64 -0.29 6.19 2.22
CA LEU A 64 -0.66 7.02 3.36
C LEU A 64 0.01 8.39 3.27
N HIS A 65 1.26 8.44 2.80
CA HIS A 65 2.09 9.65 2.70
C HIS A 65 1.88 10.60 3.89
N THR A 66 2.22 10.16 5.09
CA THR A 66 1.93 10.91 6.32
C THR A 66 2.84 12.10 6.57
N ASP A 67 3.79 12.39 5.67
CA ASP A 67 4.47 13.68 5.62
C ASP A 67 3.51 14.83 5.30
N TYR A 68 2.38 14.54 4.65
CA TYR A 68 1.26 15.48 4.57
C TYR A 68 0.51 15.49 5.90
N ALA A 69 0.46 16.64 6.56
CA ALA A 69 -0.13 16.79 7.89
C ALA A 69 -1.59 16.31 7.94
N GLU A 70 -2.37 16.55 6.88
CA GLU A 70 -3.76 16.10 6.77
C GLU A 70 -3.89 14.57 6.78
N ASN A 71 -2.92 13.87 6.17
CA ASN A 71 -2.90 12.41 6.15
C ASN A 71 -2.49 11.86 7.52
N MET A 72 -1.51 12.48 8.18
CA MET A 72 -1.14 12.13 9.56
C MET A 72 -2.32 12.32 10.53
N GLU A 73 -3.05 13.43 10.43
CA GLU A 73 -4.26 13.65 11.23
C GLU A 73 -5.35 12.62 10.93
N TRP A 74 -5.48 12.19 9.68
CA TRP A 74 -6.37 11.08 9.34
C TRP A 74 -5.95 9.77 10.02
N VAL A 75 -4.65 9.42 10.02
CA VAL A 75 -4.15 8.21 10.71
C VAL A 75 -4.42 8.29 12.21
N LYS A 76 -4.14 9.45 12.84
CA LYS A 76 -4.45 9.69 14.28
C LYS A 76 -5.93 9.55 14.61
N SER A 77 -6.82 9.77 13.64
CA SER A 77 -8.27 9.62 13.83
C SER A 77 -8.77 8.17 13.78
N ILE A 78 -7.93 7.22 13.37
CA ILE A 78 -8.29 5.80 13.32
C ILE A 78 -8.52 5.29 14.75
N SER A 79 -9.65 4.62 14.96
CA SER A 79 -10.01 4.12 16.29
C SER A 79 -9.05 3.04 16.75
N THR A 80 -8.47 3.24 17.93
CA THR A 80 -7.58 2.25 18.57
C THR A 80 -8.33 1.13 19.28
N ALA A 81 -9.62 1.27 19.57
CA ALA A 81 -10.40 0.26 20.29
C ALA A 81 -11.18 -0.68 19.36
N ARG A 82 -11.62 -0.20 18.20
CA ARG A 82 -12.53 -0.92 17.30
C ARG A 82 -11.89 -2.10 16.56
N HIS A 83 -10.57 -2.06 16.39
CA HIS A 83 -9.83 -2.92 15.48
C HIS A 83 -8.81 -3.84 16.17
N LYS A 84 -8.87 -3.95 17.49
CA LYS A 84 -7.93 -4.73 18.32
C LYS A 84 -7.86 -6.23 18.06
N LYS A 85 -8.72 -6.76 17.19
CA LYS A 85 -8.77 -8.17 16.78
C LYS A 85 -8.61 -8.34 15.26
N ASP A 86 -8.26 -7.26 14.57
CA ASP A 86 -8.21 -7.21 13.11
C ASP A 86 -6.77 -7.20 12.61
N VAL A 87 -6.60 -7.63 11.37
CA VAL A 87 -5.34 -7.55 10.63
C VAL A 87 -5.39 -6.32 9.71
N LEU A 88 -4.30 -5.56 9.67
CA LEU A 88 -4.09 -4.48 8.71
C LEU A 88 -2.89 -4.80 7.80
N LEU A 89 -3.08 -4.69 6.50
CA LEU A 89 -2.01 -4.74 5.50
C LEU A 89 -1.71 -3.31 5.03
N VAL A 90 -0.46 -2.89 5.15
CA VAL A 90 0.05 -1.59 4.69
C VAL A 90 0.95 -1.82 3.48
N ALA A 91 0.41 -1.56 2.30
CA ALA A 91 1.02 -1.88 1.01
C ALA A 91 1.81 -0.71 0.43
N GLY A 92 2.81 -0.23 1.17
CA GLY A 92 3.77 0.77 0.73
C GLY A 92 3.29 2.22 0.80
N ASP A 93 4.25 3.11 0.59
CA ASP A 93 4.14 4.57 0.50
C ASP A 93 3.49 5.17 1.76
N VAL A 94 4.10 4.85 2.90
CA VAL A 94 3.65 5.29 4.22
C VAL A 94 4.14 6.70 4.52
N ALA A 95 5.44 6.93 4.43
CA ALA A 95 6.07 8.23 4.65
C ALA A 95 7.46 8.26 4.02
N GLU A 96 7.87 9.43 3.53
CA GLU A 96 9.25 9.70 3.15
C GLU A 96 10.16 9.75 4.38
N THR A 97 9.77 10.46 5.43
CA THR A 97 10.64 10.65 6.60
C THR A 97 10.50 9.52 7.60
N TYR A 98 11.62 9.12 8.20
CA TYR A 98 11.69 8.03 9.16
C TYR A 98 10.86 8.31 10.41
N ASP A 99 10.90 9.53 10.92
CA ASP A 99 10.12 9.90 12.11
C ASP A 99 8.61 9.78 11.87
N ASN A 100 8.13 10.23 10.70
CA ASN A 100 6.71 10.08 10.35
C ASN A 100 6.34 8.62 10.08
N PHE A 101 7.24 7.84 9.47
CA PHE A 101 7.06 6.41 9.29
C PHE A 101 6.87 5.70 10.63
N VAL A 102 7.80 5.90 11.57
CA VAL A 102 7.77 5.28 12.91
C VAL A 102 6.51 5.69 13.67
N LEU A 103 6.15 6.98 13.65
CA LEU A 103 4.93 7.46 14.29
C LEU A 103 3.68 6.80 13.67
N THR A 104 3.62 6.72 12.34
CA THR A 104 2.50 6.12 11.62
C THR A 104 2.35 4.64 11.98
N MET A 105 3.44 3.88 11.92
CA MET A 105 3.43 2.45 12.24
C MET A 105 3.05 2.18 13.69
N ARG A 106 3.51 3.02 14.63
CA ARG A 106 3.11 2.93 16.05
C ARG A 106 1.61 3.13 16.21
N LEU A 107 1.04 4.18 15.61
CA LEU A 107 -0.40 4.47 15.69
C LEU A 107 -1.24 3.33 15.10
N LEU A 108 -0.82 2.77 13.97
CA LEU A 108 -1.50 1.63 13.35
C LEU A 108 -1.39 0.37 14.21
N LYS A 109 -0.20 0.08 14.76
CA LYS A 109 -0.01 -1.06 15.65
C LYS A 109 -0.80 -0.93 16.95
N ASP A 110 -0.96 0.28 17.46
CA ASP A 110 -1.80 0.56 18.61
C ASP A 110 -3.30 0.34 18.32
N GLY A 111 -3.72 0.29 17.05
CA GLY A 111 -5.13 0.07 16.67
C GLY A 111 -5.47 -1.36 16.26
N PHE A 112 -4.51 -2.13 15.75
CA PHE A 112 -4.73 -3.45 15.13
C PHE A 112 -3.95 -4.55 15.85
N GLU A 113 -4.44 -5.79 15.80
CA GLU A 113 -3.73 -6.93 16.41
C GLU A 113 -2.47 -7.26 15.61
N HIS A 114 -2.63 -7.41 14.29
CA HIS A 114 -1.54 -7.62 13.36
C HIS A 114 -1.49 -6.47 12.36
N VAL A 115 -0.29 -5.95 12.11
CA VAL A 115 -0.02 -4.98 11.05
C VAL A 115 1.09 -5.57 10.20
N PHE A 116 0.84 -5.74 8.90
CA PHE A 116 1.83 -6.16 7.93
C PHE A 116 2.27 -4.97 7.09
N PHE A 117 3.55 -4.91 6.75
CA PHE A 117 4.10 -3.86 5.92
C PHE A 117 4.94 -4.41 4.78
N ILE A 118 4.78 -3.81 3.60
CA ILE A 118 5.75 -3.86 2.51
C ILE A 118 6.16 -2.42 2.14
N PRO A 119 7.44 -2.16 1.85
CA PRO A 119 7.90 -0.83 1.44
C PRO A 119 7.43 -0.49 0.03
N GLY A 120 7.04 0.76 -0.17
CA GLY A 120 6.89 1.40 -1.47
C GLY A 120 8.13 2.21 -1.84
N ASN A 121 8.10 2.86 -3.02
CA ASN A 121 9.22 3.67 -3.48
C ASN A 121 9.43 4.92 -2.62
N HIS A 122 8.34 5.54 -2.14
CA HIS A 122 8.41 6.78 -1.39
C HIS A 122 9.01 6.56 -0.01
N ASP A 123 8.79 5.38 0.57
CA ASP A 123 9.43 4.97 1.84
C ASP A 123 10.96 4.97 1.71
N LEU A 124 11.51 4.70 0.52
CA LEU A 124 12.95 4.54 0.29
C LEU A 124 13.64 5.76 -0.34
N TRP A 125 12.93 6.86 -0.60
CA TRP A 125 13.56 8.08 -1.10
C TRP A 125 14.51 8.68 -0.06
N CYS A 126 15.79 8.78 -0.38
CA CYS A 126 16.77 9.42 0.50
C CYS A 126 16.80 10.92 0.25
N ARG A 127 16.34 11.72 1.22
CA ARG A 127 16.50 13.19 1.17
C ARG A 127 17.95 13.53 1.47
N ARG A 128 18.47 14.57 0.78
CA ARG A 128 19.81 15.11 1.09
C ARG A 128 19.83 15.95 2.37
N ASP A 129 18.66 16.28 2.91
CA ASP A 129 18.52 17.23 4.00
C ASP A 129 17.88 16.53 5.21
N GLY A 130 18.68 16.23 6.24
CA GLY A 130 18.19 15.95 7.60
C GLY A 130 18.13 14.48 8.04
N GLU A 131 18.34 13.53 7.13
CA GLU A 131 18.44 12.11 7.47
C GLU A 131 19.77 11.55 6.95
N ASP A 132 20.64 11.09 7.85
CA ASP A 132 21.96 10.55 7.53
C ASP A 132 21.83 9.07 7.11
N TYR A 133 21.33 8.83 5.89
CA TYR A 133 21.41 7.52 5.24
C TYR A 133 22.44 7.57 4.12
N GLU A 134 23.28 6.54 4.02
CA GLU A 134 24.23 6.39 2.92
C GLU A 134 23.48 6.12 1.60
N ASP A 135 22.46 5.25 1.63
CA ASP A 135 21.66 4.88 0.47
C ASP A 135 20.25 4.33 0.84
N SER A 136 19.48 3.94 -0.17
CA SER A 136 18.12 3.39 -0.02
C SER A 136 18.09 2.02 0.67
N LEU A 137 19.19 1.25 0.62
CA LEU A 137 19.28 -0.05 1.28
C LEU A 137 19.50 0.14 2.78
N GLU A 138 20.37 1.07 3.19
CA GLU A 138 20.49 1.43 4.60
C GLU A 138 19.14 1.89 5.14
N LYS A 139 18.46 2.79 4.42
CA LYS A 139 17.14 3.27 4.82
C LYS A 139 16.13 2.13 4.93
N LEU A 140 16.07 1.21 3.96
CA LEU A 140 15.22 0.03 4.02
C LEU A 140 15.48 -0.79 5.29
N ASN A 141 16.75 -1.05 5.62
CA ASN A 141 17.11 -1.80 6.82
C ASN A 141 16.62 -1.09 8.09
N ARG A 142 16.77 0.23 8.18
CA ARG A 142 16.26 1.03 9.31
C ARG A 142 14.73 0.94 9.45
N LEU A 143 14.00 1.00 8.34
CA LEU A 143 12.53 0.84 8.37
C LEU A 143 12.12 -0.56 8.83
N LEU A 144 12.80 -1.60 8.35
CA LEU A 144 12.55 -2.98 8.78
C LEU A 144 12.92 -3.20 10.26
N ASP A 145 13.98 -2.57 10.74
CA ASP A 145 14.35 -2.57 12.16
C ASP A 145 13.28 -1.91 13.02
N ALA A 146 12.78 -0.73 12.61
CA ALA A 146 11.68 -0.06 13.28
C ALA A 146 10.39 -0.91 13.28
N CYS A 147 10.08 -1.57 12.16
CA CYS A 147 8.94 -2.50 12.10
C CYS A 147 9.11 -3.63 13.13
N ARG A 148 10.29 -4.25 13.21
CA ARG A 148 10.58 -5.30 14.18
C ARG A 148 10.42 -4.81 15.62
N GLU A 149 10.95 -3.64 15.95
CA GLU A 149 10.84 -3.04 17.29
C GLU A 149 9.39 -2.72 17.68
N LEU A 150 8.57 -2.30 16.71
CA LEU A 150 7.15 -2.01 16.91
C LEU A 150 6.26 -3.27 16.86
N GLY A 151 6.77 -4.42 16.44
CA GLY A 151 5.97 -5.63 16.22
C GLY A 151 5.05 -5.52 14.98
N VAL A 152 5.49 -4.79 13.97
CA VAL A 152 4.92 -4.78 12.61
C VAL A 152 5.56 -5.91 11.81
N GLU A 153 4.73 -6.73 11.19
CA GLU A 153 5.12 -7.93 10.48
C GLU A 153 5.62 -7.61 9.07
N THR A 154 6.78 -8.13 8.73
CA THR A 154 7.38 -8.02 7.39
C THR A 154 7.69 -9.39 6.77
N ASN A 155 7.38 -10.47 7.51
CA ASN A 155 7.60 -11.85 7.10
C ASN A 155 6.27 -12.59 6.86
N PRO A 156 6.30 -13.70 6.11
CA PRO A 156 5.12 -14.55 5.94
C PRO A 156 4.57 -15.09 7.26
N MET A 157 3.25 -15.12 7.39
CA MET A 157 2.55 -15.62 8.58
C MET A 157 1.20 -16.24 8.21
N VAL A 158 0.74 -17.20 9.02
CA VAL A 158 -0.62 -17.76 8.93
C VAL A 158 -1.43 -17.30 10.13
N ILE A 159 -2.59 -16.69 9.91
CA ILE A 159 -3.51 -16.22 10.94
C ILE A 159 -4.88 -16.85 10.66
N ASP A 160 -5.42 -17.63 11.59
CA ASP A 160 -6.70 -18.34 11.45
C ASP A 160 -6.86 -19.10 10.11
N GLY A 161 -5.78 -19.75 9.65
CA GLY A 161 -5.75 -20.49 8.39
C GLY A 161 -5.58 -19.63 7.12
N LEU A 162 -5.51 -18.30 7.25
CA LEU A 162 -5.17 -17.39 6.16
C LEU A 162 -3.66 -17.15 6.11
N GLY A 163 -3.03 -17.52 5.00
CA GLY A 163 -1.61 -17.20 4.73
C GLY A 163 -1.46 -15.79 4.17
N ILE A 164 -0.59 -15.00 4.79
CA ILE A 164 -0.22 -13.65 4.37
C ILE A 164 1.28 -13.66 4.05
N ILE A 165 1.64 -13.22 2.86
CA ILE A 165 3.03 -13.25 2.35
C ILE A 165 3.36 -11.82 1.87
N PRO A 166 4.05 -11.01 2.69
CA PRO A 166 4.64 -9.75 2.25
C PRO A 166 5.67 -10.03 1.16
N ILE A 167 5.61 -9.31 0.04
CA ILE A 167 6.54 -9.48 -1.09
C ILE A 167 7.25 -8.15 -1.34
N PHE A 168 8.57 -8.15 -1.25
CA PHE A 168 9.41 -7.01 -1.61
C PHE A 168 9.72 -7.08 -3.10
N SER A 169 8.73 -6.73 -3.92
CA SER A 169 8.86 -6.67 -5.38
C SER A 169 9.12 -5.25 -5.82
N TRP A 170 10.17 -5.08 -6.63
CA TRP A 170 10.52 -3.81 -7.26
C TRP A 170 10.27 -3.86 -8.76
N TYR A 171 10.26 -2.69 -9.38
CA TYR A 171 10.08 -2.55 -10.81
C TYR A 171 11.29 -3.14 -11.56
N HIS A 172 11.03 -3.60 -12.78
CA HIS A 172 12.08 -4.01 -13.70
C HIS A 172 11.98 -3.12 -14.94
N GLU A 173 13.11 -2.63 -15.45
CA GLU A 173 13.19 -1.72 -16.59
C GLU A 173 12.42 -2.23 -17.82
N SER A 174 12.29 -3.55 -18.00
CA SER A 174 11.54 -4.15 -19.12
C SER A 174 10.05 -3.78 -19.16
N PHE A 175 9.49 -3.31 -18.04
CA PHE A 175 8.12 -2.82 -17.97
C PHE A 175 7.99 -1.35 -18.37
N ASP A 176 9.09 -0.60 -18.40
CA ASP A 176 9.12 0.77 -18.89
C ASP A 176 9.28 0.76 -20.42
N ARG A 177 8.15 0.88 -21.12
CA ARG A 177 8.10 0.87 -22.60
C ARG A 177 7.66 2.22 -23.16
N GLU A 178 7.40 3.19 -22.30
CA GLU A 178 6.95 4.50 -22.72
C GLU A 178 8.14 5.31 -23.22
N LYS A 179 7.86 6.35 -24.01
CA LYS A 179 8.91 7.25 -24.45
C LYS A 179 9.22 8.24 -23.33
N ASP A 180 10.50 8.53 -23.13
CA ASP A 180 10.92 9.57 -22.21
C ASP A 180 10.17 10.88 -22.45
N VAL A 181 9.70 11.49 -21.35
CA VAL A 181 9.03 12.78 -21.41
C VAL A 181 10.07 13.86 -21.67
N ALA A 182 10.15 14.32 -22.91
CA ALA A 182 11.04 15.41 -23.29
C ALA A 182 10.63 16.73 -22.61
N GLY A 183 11.61 17.47 -22.08
CA GLY A 183 11.41 18.81 -21.53
C GLY A 183 11.12 18.89 -20.04
N ILE A 184 11.01 17.75 -19.34
CA ILE A 184 10.96 17.69 -17.87
C ILE A 184 12.12 16.83 -17.39
N ARG A 185 12.90 17.33 -16.43
CA ARG A 185 13.97 16.52 -15.80
C ARG A 185 13.32 15.56 -14.80
N ILE A 186 12.97 14.38 -15.27
CA ILE A 186 12.56 13.26 -14.41
C ILE A 186 13.87 12.63 -13.88
N PRO A 187 14.02 12.44 -12.56
CA PRO A 187 15.13 11.67 -12.00
C PRO A 187 15.21 10.31 -12.70
N SER A 188 16.43 9.86 -13.06
CA SER A 188 16.60 8.55 -13.68
C SER A 188 16.14 7.45 -12.72
N LEU A 189 15.81 6.27 -13.24
CA LEU A 189 15.48 5.09 -12.42
C LEU A 189 16.57 4.80 -11.37
N GLU A 190 17.83 5.05 -11.75
CA GLU A 190 19.02 4.95 -10.88
C GLU A 190 18.98 5.89 -9.67
N MET A 191 18.30 7.03 -9.75
CA MET A 191 18.11 7.94 -8.61
C MET A 191 17.02 7.47 -7.64
N VAL A 192 16.13 6.58 -8.07
CA VAL A 192 15.03 6.03 -7.28
C VAL A 192 15.41 4.68 -6.66
N ILE A 193 16.31 3.94 -7.31
CA ILE A 193 16.72 2.59 -6.94
C ILE A 193 18.25 2.48 -7.03
N TYR A 194 18.96 2.72 -5.93
CA TYR A 194 20.37 2.33 -5.78
C TYR A 194 20.50 0.83 -5.43
N PHE A 195 19.74 -0.02 -6.10
CA PHE A 195 19.87 -1.47 -5.97
C PHE A 195 20.50 -2.07 -7.22
N LEU A 196 21.65 -2.70 -7.00
CA LEU A 196 22.28 -3.71 -7.86
C LEU A 196 23.06 -3.20 -9.07
N SER A 197 23.99 -2.28 -8.85
CA SER A 197 25.20 -2.23 -9.68
C SER A 197 26.26 -3.12 -9.02
N TYR A 198 26.35 -4.38 -9.49
CA TYR A 198 27.50 -5.25 -9.23
C TYR A 198 28.74 -4.78 -10.01
#